data_AF-A0A1S9PNF9-F1
#
_entry.id   AF-A0A1S9PNF9-F1
#
_cell.length_a   1.000
_cell.length_b   1.000
_cell.length_c   1.000
_cell.angle_alpha   90.00
_cell.angle_beta   90.00
_cell.angle_gamma   90.00
#
_symmetry.space_group_name_H-M   'P 1'
#
loop_
_entity.id
_entity.type
_entity.pdbx_description
1 polymer ?
#
loop_
_entity_poly.entity_id
_entity_poly.type
_entity_poly.pdbx_seq_one_letter_code
_entity_poly.pdbx_strand_id
1 'polypeptide(L)'
;MQQFLKDYGELISVTLIPIFIWVLGVQFQIRYSKRKEKVDLFLRLMADRKKYPPSVEMADALNQIDVVFQDDNKVRTAWRALFDALHPHSQHQATANTFLLDLLSEIAISLGYKNLKQTEIDRFYQPVFFENQIVNQNVISQELLRVLQHSKSNAEGFSKKEYKKRMKKKQLKA
;
A
#
# COMPACT_ATOMS: atom_id res chain seq x y z
N MET A 1 26.49 -32.77 -53.82
CA MET A 1 26.06 -31.43 -53.36
C MET A 1 24.74 -31.46 -52.58
N GLN A 2 23.74 -32.25 -52.96
CA GLN A 2 22.46 -32.28 -52.23
C GLN A 2 22.51 -32.92 -50.84
N GLN A 3 23.30 -33.98 -50.61
CA GLN A 3 23.51 -34.53 -49.25
C GLN A 3 24.15 -33.50 -48.31
N PHE A 4 25.25 -32.87 -48.74
CA PHE A 4 25.93 -31.85 -47.95
C PHE A 4 25.00 -30.70 -47.52
N LEU A 5 24.14 -30.18 -48.40
CA LEU A 5 23.21 -29.12 -48.02
C LEU A 5 22.17 -29.57 -46.98
N LYS A 6 21.74 -30.83 -47.02
CA LYS A 6 20.80 -31.39 -46.03
C LYS A 6 21.47 -31.60 -44.67
N ASP A 7 22.67 -32.17 -44.66
CA ASP A 7 23.40 -32.48 -43.41
C ASP A 7 23.80 -31.19 -42.66
N TYR A 8 24.28 -30.18 -43.39
CA TYR A 8 24.56 -28.86 -42.80
C TYR A 8 23.28 -28.15 -42.37
N GLY A 9 22.17 -28.31 -43.11
CA GLY A 9 20.87 -27.74 -42.75
C GLY A 9 20.32 -28.31 -41.44
N GLU A 10 20.47 -29.61 -41.21
CA GLU A 10 20.02 -30.27 -39.99
C GLU A 10 20.86 -29.83 -38.77
N LEU A 11 22.18 -29.74 -38.92
CA LEU A 11 23.08 -29.26 -37.87
C LEU A 11 22.79 -27.79 -37.48
N ILE A 12 22.58 -26.93 -38.47
CA ILE A 12 22.22 -25.52 -38.26
C ILE A 12 20.86 -25.41 -37.55
N SER A 13 19.89 -26.23 -37.95
CA SER A 13 18.54 -26.25 -37.36
C SER A 13 18.56 -26.64 -35.88
N VAL A 14 19.24 -27.74 -35.53
CA VAL A 14 19.38 -28.23 -34.14
C VAL A 14 20.05 -27.20 -33.24
N THR A 15 20.95 -26.37 -33.80
CA THR A 15 21.68 -25.36 -33.03
C THR A 15 20.90 -24.04 -32.92
N LEU A 16 20.22 -23.60 -33.98
CA LEU A 16 19.51 -22.31 -34.01
C LEU A 16 18.16 -22.35 -33.29
N ILE A 17 17.43 -23.46 -33.34
CA ILE A 17 16.10 -23.58 -32.72
C ILE A 17 16.15 -23.31 -31.21
N PRO A 18 17.07 -23.92 -30.41
CA PRO A 18 17.15 -23.65 -28.97
C PRO A 18 17.45 -22.18 -28.66
N ILE A 19 18.34 -21.55 -29.42
CA ILE A 19 18.71 -20.14 -29.25
C ILE A 19 17.50 -19.25 -29.50
N PHE A 20 16.75 -19.53 -30.57
CA PHE A 20 15.55 -18.76 -30.92
C PHE A 20 14.46 -18.87 -29.85
N ILE A 21 14.19 -20.09 -29.37
CA ILE A 21 13.24 -20.34 -28.27
C ILE A 21 13.68 -19.58 -27.01
N TRP A 22 14.97 -19.62 -26.67
CA TRP A 22 15.49 -18.92 -25.51
C TRP A 22 15.32 -17.40 -25.62
N VAL A 23 15.64 -16.79 -26.77
CA VAL A 23 15.45 -15.34 -26.99
C VAL A 23 13.99 -14.94 -26.87
N LEU A 24 13.08 -15.71 -27.47
CA LEU A 24 11.64 -15.47 -27.34
C LEU A 24 11.17 -15.62 -25.88
N GLY A 25 11.66 -16.64 -25.17
CA GLY A 25 11.35 -16.88 -23.77
C GLY A 25 11.77 -15.73 -22.88
N VAL A 26 13.00 -15.23 -23.04
CA VAL A 26 13.52 -14.10 -22.25
C VAL A 26 12.71 -12.82 -22.52
N GLN A 27 12.41 -12.50 -23.78
CA GLN A 27 11.62 -11.31 -24.12
C GLN A 27 10.20 -11.39 -23.57
N PHE A 28 9.57 -12.57 -23.66
CA PHE A 28 8.25 -12.81 -23.09
C PHE A 28 8.27 -12.68 -21.57
N GLN A 29 9.28 -13.25 -20.90
CA GLN A 29 9.44 -13.17 -19.46
C GLN A 29 9.63 -11.73 -18.98
N ILE A 30 10.43 -10.91 -19.67
CA ILE A 30 10.62 -9.50 -19.32
C ILE A 30 9.29 -8.74 -19.41
N ARG A 31 8.53 -8.93 -20.50
CA ARG A 31 7.21 -8.29 -20.64
C ARG A 31 6.21 -8.76 -19.60
N TYR A 32 6.23 -10.05 -19.29
CA TYR A 32 5.38 -10.64 -18.27
C TYR A 32 5.71 -10.09 -16.86
N SER A 33 6.99 -10.03 -16.49
CA SER A 33 7.44 -9.49 -15.20
C SER A 33 7.04 -8.03 -15.01
N LYS A 34 7.27 -7.18 -16.01
CA LYS A 34 6.83 -5.77 -15.97
C LYS A 34 5.33 -5.62 -15.77
N ARG A 35 4.53 -6.45 -16.45
CA ARG A 35 3.06 -6.43 -16.29
C ARG A 35 2.65 -6.95 -14.91
N LYS A 36 3.33 -7.99 -14.40
CA LYS A 36 3.08 -8.57 -13.08
C LYS A 36 3.34 -7.55 -11.98
N GLU A 37 4.42 -6.78 -12.05
CA GLU A 37 4.73 -5.71 -11.10
C GLU A 37 3.65 -4.63 -11.07
N LYS A 38 3.19 -4.17 -12.25
CA LYS A 38 2.07 -3.21 -12.35
C LYS A 38 0.78 -3.74 -11.72
N VAL A 39 0.46 -5.02 -11.96
CA VAL A 39 -0.73 -5.67 -11.38
C VAL A 39 -0.59 -5.82 -9.88
N ASP A 40 0.57 -6.25 -9.39
CA ASP A 40 0.81 -6.43 -7.95
C ASP A 40 0.70 -5.11 -7.19
N LEU A 41 1.29 -4.03 -7.74
CA LEU A 41 1.13 -2.68 -7.19
C LEU A 41 -0.34 -2.25 -7.15
N PHE A 42 -1.08 -2.47 -8.24
CA PHE A 42 -2.51 -2.14 -8.29
C PHE A 42 -3.32 -2.93 -7.26
N LEU A 43 -3.05 -4.22 -7.07
CA LEU A 43 -3.73 -5.05 -6.08
C LEU A 43 -3.45 -4.60 -4.65
N ARG A 44 -2.20 -4.21 -4.35
CA ARG A 44 -1.83 -3.65 -3.03
C ARG A 44 -2.59 -2.35 -2.76
N LEU A 45 -2.65 -1.43 -3.73
CA LEU A 45 -3.44 -0.20 -3.61
C LEU A 45 -4.93 -0.50 -3.41
N MET A 46 -5.48 -1.45 -4.16
CA MET A 46 -6.89 -1.84 -4.07
C MET A 46 -7.26 -2.50 -2.74
N ALA A 47 -6.32 -3.21 -2.11
CA ALA A 47 -6.52 -3.87 -0.82
C ALA A 47 -6.60 -2.86 0.33
N ASP A 48 -5.71 -1.87 0.34
CA ASP A 48 -5.59 -0.91 1.44
C ASP A 48 -6.36 0.42 1.20
N ARG A 49 -7.05 0.57 0.06
CA ARG A 49 -7.69 1.83 -0.38
C ARG A 49 -8.60 2.56 0.63
N LYS A 50 -9.28 1.85 1.53
CA LYS A 50 -10.20 2.41 2.54
C LYS A 50 -9.77 2.09 3.98
N LYS A 51 -8.54 1.61 4.16
CA LYS A 51 -8.01 1.29 5.47
C LYS A 51 -7.70 2.58 6.23
N TYR A 52 -8.28 2.71 7.42
CA TYR A 52 -7.98 3.79 8.35
C TYR A 52 -7.42 3.20 9.64
N PRO A 53 -6.21 3.59 10.09
CA PRO A 53 -5.27 4.54 9.47
C PRO A 53 -4.61 4.03 8.17
N PRO A 54 -4.07 4.92 7.30
CA PRO A 54 -3.37 4.52 6.09
C PRO A 54 -2.18 3.61 6.43
N SER A 55 -2.06 2.48 5.73
CA SER A 55 -0.97 1.53 5.94
C SER A 55 0.34 2.04 5.34
N VAL A 56 1.46 1.59 5.90
CA VAL A 56 2.79 1.83 5.32
C VAL A 56 2.87 1.22 3.92
N GLU A 57 2.23 0.06 3.71
CA GLU A 57 2.19 -0.63 2.41
C GLU A 57 1.49 0.21 1.32
N MET A 58 0.40 0.91 1.67
CA MET A 58 -0.27 1.83 0.76
C MET A 58 0.65 3.00 0.38
N ALA A 59 1.34 3.59 1.35
CA ALA A 59 2.27 4.69 1.10
C ALA A 59 3.46 4.24 0.22
N ASP A 60 4.03 3.07 0.49
CA ASP A 60 5.11 2.50 -0.30
C ASP A 60 4.67 2.18 -1.74
N ALA A 61 3.45 1.63 -1.91
CA ALA A 61 2.88 1.36 -3.22
C ALA A 61 2.64 2.65 -4.01
N LEU A 62 2.12 3.71 -3.37
CA LEU A 62 1.94 5.03 -3.99
C LEU A 62 3.28 5.63 -4.44
N ASN A 63 4.32 5.54 -3.61
CA ASN A 63 5.67 6.05 -3.93
C ASN A 63 6.33 5.30 -5.10
N GLN A 64 5.94 4.05 -5.37
CA GLN A 64 6.48 3.26 -6.48
C GLN A 64 5.77 3.53 -7.82
N ILE A 65 4.66 4.27 -7.85
CA ILE A 65 3.87 4.51 -9.07
C ILE A 65 4.73 5.17 -10.16
N ASP A 66 5.51 6.19 -9.82
CA ASP A 66 6.33 6.91 -10.81
C ASP A 66 7.38 6.02 -11.48
N VAL A 67 7.89 5.00 -10.78
CA VAL A 67 8.87 4.03 -11.29
C VAL A 67 8.18 2.95 -12.11
N VAL A 68 7.11 2.36 -11.59
CA VAL A 68 6.42 1.21 -12.22
C VAL A 68 5.60 1.65 -13.44
N PHE A 69 5.04 2.86 -13.42
CA PHE A 69 4.26 3.45 -14.51
C PHE A 69 5.01 4.56 -15.26
N GLN A 70 6.35 4.49 -15.32
CA GLN A 70 7.16 5.50 -16.02
C GLN A 70 6.69 5.78 -17.47
N ASP A 71 6.23 4.72 -18.16
CA ASP A 71 5.83 4.75 -19.57
C ASP A 71 4.41 5.32 -19.76
N ASP A 72 3.63 5.47 -18.68
CA ASP A 72 2.21 5.80 -18.72
C ASP A 72 1.92 7.20 -18.16
N ASN A 73 1.84 8.18 -19.06
CA ASN A 73 1.65 9.60 -18.69
C ASN A 73 0.32 9.86 -18.00
N LYS A 74 -0.73 9.10 -18.33
CA LYS A 74 -2.07 9.31 -17.75
C LYS A 74 -2.09 8.97 -16.27
N VAL A 75 -1.56 7.80 -15.92
CA VAL A 75 -1.42 7.34 -14.52
C VAL A 75 -0.60 8.33 -13.71
N ARG A 76 0.54 8.80 -14.24
CA ARG A 76 1.38 9.79 -13.55
C ARG A 76 0.68 11.13 -13.33
N THR A 77 -0.16 11.56 -14.28
CA THR A 77 -0.92 12.81 -14.14
C THR A 77 -1.99 12.69 -13.07
N ALA A 78 -2.72 11.56 -13.03
CA ALA A 78 -3.68 11.27 -11.97
C ALA A 78 -3.01 11.14 -10.59
N TRP A 79 -1.81 10.54 -10.54
CA TRP A 79 -1.03 10.44 -9.31
C TRP A 79 -0.63 11.82 -8.77
N ARG A 80 -0.13 12.71 -9.63
CA ARG A 80 0.19 14.10 -9.23
C ARG A 80 -1.03 14.85 -8.70
N ALA A 81 -2.17 14.72 -9.36
CA ALA A 81 -3.42 15.33 -8.89
C ALA A 81 -3.84 14.80 -7.51
N LEU A 82 -3.69 13.50 -7.27
CA LEU A 82 -3.91 12.90 -5.95
C LEU A 82 -2.90 13.42 -4.91
N PHE A 83 -1.61 13.43 -5.25
CA PHE A 83 -0.54 13.92 -4.37
C PHE A 83 -0.76 15.38 -3.96
N ASP A 84 -1.16 16.25 -4.89
CA ASP A 84 -1.50 17.64 -4.62
C ASP A 84 -2.74 17.74 -3.69
N ALA A 85 -3.74 16.88 -3.87
CA ALA A 85 -4.92 16.82 -3.00
C ALA A 85 -4.62 16.30 -1.59
N LEU A 86 -3.60 15.45 -1.41
CA LEU A 86 -3.17 14.98 -0.08
C LEU A 86 -2.41 16.03 0.73
N HIS A 87 -1.96 17.14 0.11
CA HIS A 87 -1.25 18.18 0.85
C HIS A 87 -2.16 18.88 1.88
N PRO A 88 -1.64 19.15 3.10
CA PRO A 88 -2.42 19.72 4.20
C PRO A 88 -2.92 21.16 3.95
N HIS A 89 -2.44 21.83 2.90
CA HIS A 89 -2.87 23.17 2.48
C HIS A 89 -3.74 23.18 1.22
N SER A 90 -4.11 22.01 0.69
CA SER A 90 -4.92 21.94 -0.52
C SER A 90 -6.40 22.18 -0.21
N GLN A 91 -7.08 22.94 -1.07
CA GLN A 91 -8.55 23.12 -0.99
C GLN A 91 -9.33 21.83 -1.32
N HIS A 92 -8.61 20.79 -1.77
CA HIS A 92 -9.17 19.56 -2.33
C HIS A 92 -9.07 18.36 -1.38
N GLN A 93 -8.71 18.57 -0.11
CA GLN A 93 -8.58 17.48 0.86
C GLN A 93 -9.88 16.66 1.03
N ALA A 94 -11.05 17.32 0.98
CA ALA A 94 -12.35 16.65 1.00
C ALA A 94 -12.61 15.78 -0.25
N THR A 95 -11.91 16.07 -1.34
CA THR A 95 -12.03 15.45 -2.66
C THR A 95 -10.95 14.38 -2.89
N ALA A 96 -10.02 14.19 -1.95
CA ALA A 96 -8.89 13.24 -2.07
C ALA A 96 -9.33 11.80 -2.41
N ASN A 97 -10.45 11.34 -1.84
CA ASN A 97 -11.01 10.03 -2.16
C ASN A 97 -11.44 9.90 -3.63
N THR A 98 -11.96 10.97 -4.24
CA THR A 98 -12.34 10.93 -5.66
C THR A 98 -11.12 10.90 -6.56
N PHE A 99 -10.07 11.66 -6.24
CA PHE A 99 -8.79 11.60 -6.95
C PHE A 99 -8.13 10.21 -6.83
N LEU A 100 -8.30 9.54 -5.69
CA LEU A 100 -7.83 8.17 -5.50
C LEU A 100 -8.60 7.19 -6.41
N LEU A 101 -9.92 7.35 -6.51
CA LEU A 101 -10.74 6.53 -7.41
C LEU A 101 -10.38 6.79 -8.89
N ASP A 102 -10.12 8.04 -9.26
CA ASP A 102 -9.67 8.40 -10.61
C ASP A 102 -8.31 7.77 -10.93
N LEU A 103 -7.34 7.84 -10.00
CA LEU A 103 -6.05 7.16 -10.13
C LEU A 103 -6.21 5.65 -10.32
N LEU A 104 -7.02 5.00 -9.48
CA LEU A 104 -7.27 3.56 -9.58
C LEU A 104 -7.95 3.20 -10.90
N SER A 105 -8.83 4.06 -11.41
CA SER A 105 -9.49 3.88 -12.70
C SER A 105 -8.49 3.99 -13.87
N GLU A 106 -7.61 4.99 -13.87
CA GLU A 106 -6.56 5.14 -14.88
C GLU A 106 -5.56 3.96 -14.86
N ILE A 107 -5.16 3.50 -13.67
CA ILE A 107 -4.32 2.29 -13.53
C ILE A 107 -5.05 1.06 -14.09
N ALA A 108 -6.33 0.89 -13.80
CA ALA A 108 -7.11 -0.23 -14.33
C ALA A 108 -7.19 -0.22 -15.86
N ILE A 109 -7.37 0.96 -16.46
CA ILE A 109 -7.36 1.15 -17.93
C ILE A 109 -5.99 0.79 -18.50
N SER A 110 -4.89 1.25 -17.89
CA SER A 110 -3.52 0.94 -18.34
C SER A 110 -3.20 -0.56 -18.31
N LEU A 111 -3.77 -1.30 -17.36
CA LEU A 111 -3.61 -2.75 -17.22
C LEU A 111 -4.49 -3.56 -18.19
N GLY A 112 -5.43 -2.90 -18.87
CA GLY A 112 -6.36 -3.49 -19.83
C GLY A 112 -7.66 -4.00 -19.21
N TYR A 113 -8.02 -3.58 -17.99
CA TYR A 113 -9.33 -3.88 -17.40
C TYR A 113 -10.41 -3.00 -18.04
N LYS A 114 -11.11 -3.55 -19.04
CA LYS A 114 -12.05 -2.78 -19.88
C LYS A 114 -13.37 -2.39 -19.20
N ASN A 115 -13.71 -2.97 -18.05
CA ASN A 115 -15.05 -2.88 -17.44
C ASN A 115 -15.08 -2.54 -15.95
N LEU A 116 -13.96 -2.14 -15.34
CA LEU A 116 -13.97 -1.74 -13.93
C LEU A 116 -14.65 -0.37 -13.78
N LYS A 117 -15.91 -0.35 -13.33
CA LYS A 117 -16.64 0.90 -13.06
C LYS A 117 -16.11 1.52 -11.75
N GLN A 118 -16.02 2.84 -11.68
CA GLN A 118 -15.65 3.57 -10.45
C GLN A 118 -16.50 3.12 -9.23
N THR A 119 -17.75 2.73 -9.45
CA THR A 119 -18.65 2.19 -8.41
C THR A 119 -18.27 0.80 -7.88
N GLU A 120 -17.59 -0.03 -8.68
CA GLU A 120 -17.07 -1.34 -8.26
C GLU A 120 -15.77 -1.16 -7.47
N ILE A 121 -14.95 -0.18 -7.87
CA ILE A 121 -13.77 0.26 -7.11
C ILE A 121 -14.21 0.83 -5.75
N ASP A 122 -15.32 1.56 -5.69
CA ASP A 122 -15.79 2.13 -4.43
C ASP A 122 -16.35 1.10 -3.44
N ARG A 123 -16.91 -0.02 -3.93
CA ARG A 123 -17.53 -1.07 -3.09
C ARG A 123 -16.51 -1.82 -2.24
N PHE A 124 -16.41 -1.50 -0.96
CA PHE A 124 -15.46 -2.08 0.00
C PHE A 124 -16.19 -2.92 1.05
N TYR A 125 -15.69 -4.13 1.32
CA TYR A 125 -16.21 -4.97 2.39
C TYR A 125 -15.48 -4.64 3.70
N GLN A 126 -16.24 -4.22 4.70
CA GLN A 126 -15.75 -4.04 6.07
C GLN A 126 -16.68 -4.80 7.02
N PRO A 127 -16.18 -5.84 7.71
CA PRO A 127 -17.00 -6.55 8.66
C PRO A 127 -17.20 -5.70 9.93
N VAL A 128 -18.42 -5.73 10.45
CA VAL A 128 -18.86 -5.01 11.67
C VAL A 128 -17.96 -5.32 12.88
N PHE A 129 -17.36 -6.51 12.92
CA PHE A 129 -16.42 -6.90 13.98
C PHE A 129 -15.20 -5.96 14.09
N PHE A 130 -14.56 -5.62 12.97
CA PHE A 130 -13.38 -4.75 12.98
C PHE A 130 -13.74 -3.31 13.35
N GLU A 131 -14.92 -2.85 12.93
CA GLU A 131 -15.43 -1.53 13.31
C GLU A 131 -15.63 -1.45 14.83
N ASN A 132 -16.31 -2.43 15.41
CA ASN A 132 -16.52 -2.51 16.85
C ASN A 132 -15.19 -2.58 17.63
N GLN A 133 -14.21 -3.32 17.13
CA GLN A 133 -12.89 -3.43 17.77
C GLN A 133 -12.15 -2.08 17.78
N ILE A 134 -12.14 -1.34 16.67
CA ILE A 134 -11.50 -0.02 16.58
C ILE A 134 -12.19 0.97 17.51
N VAL A 135 -13.53 1.01 17.52
CA VAL A 135 -14.31 1.89 18.41
C VAL A 135 -14.01 1.57 19.87
N ASN A 136 -14.07 0.29 20.26
CA ASN A 136 -13.78 -0.13 21.63
C ASN A 136 -12.35 0.24 22.05
N GLN A 137 -11.36 0.03 21.16
CA GLN A 137 -9.97 0.39 21.43
C GLN A 137 -9.79 1.92 21.60
N ASN A 138 -10.47 2.72 20.77
CA ASN A 138 -10.44 4.18 20.87
C ASN A 138 -11.04 4.67 22.19
N VAL A 139 -12.20 4.13 22.58
CA VAL A 139 -12.87 4.47 23.84
C VAL A 139 -11.99 4.11 25.04
N ILE A 140 -11.42 2.90 25.05
CA ILE A 140 -10.50 2.45 26.11
C ILE A 140 -9.29 3.39 26.20
N SER A 141 -8.70 3.74 25.06
CA SER A 141 -7.51 4.59 25.02
C SER A 141 -7.80 6.01 25.52
N GLN A 142 -8.98 6.56 25.19
CA GLN A 142 -9.42 7.87 25.67
C GLN A 142 -9.66 7.87 27.18
N GLU A 143 -10.37 6.87 27.70
CA GLU A 143 -10.61 6.76 29.16
C GLU A 143 -9.32 6.51 29.94
N LEU A 144 -8.40 5.71 29.39
CA LEU A 144 -7.07 5.53 29.96
C LEU A 144 -6.33 6.87 30.07
N LEU A 145 -6.29 7.65 28.97
CA LEU A 145 -5.65 8.97 28.95
C LEU A 145 -6.29 9.90 29.99
N ARG A 146 -7.62 9.92 30.09
CA ARG A 146 -8.36 10.71 31.08
C ARG A 146 -7.94 10.34 32.50
N VAL A 147 -7.93 9.04 32.84
CA VAL A 147 -7.51 8.56 34.16
C VAL A 147 -6.06 8.92 34.45
N LEU A 148 -5.15 8.73 33.48
CA LEU A 148 -3.73 9.04 33.64
C LEU A 148 -3.50 10.53 33.90
N GLN A 149 -4.17 11.41 33.14
CA GLN A 149 -4.10 12.87 33.30
C GLN A 149 -4.66 13.33 34.65
N HIS A 150 -5.75 12.71 35.14
CA HIS A 150 -6.31 13.05 36.45
C HIS A 150 -5.64 12.32 37.62
N SER A 151 -4.77 11.33 37.35
CA SER A 151 -4.05 10.64 38.40
C SER A 151 -2.91 11.51 38.94
N LYS A 152 -3.01 11.89 40.23
CA LYS A 152 -1.97 12.64 40.94
C LYS A 152 -0.60 11.98 40.93
N SER A 153 -0.54 10.67 40.67
CA SER A 153 0.71 9.90 40.55
C SER A 153 1.51 10.22 39.29
N ASN A 154 0.83 10.57 38.19
CA ASN A 154 1.47 10.84 36.90
C ASN A 154 1.48 12.32 36.53
N ALA A 155 0.53 13.12 37.03
CA ALA A 155 0.40 14.54 36.68
C ALA A 155 1.26 15.49 37.54
N GLU A 156 1.54 15.13 38.81
CA GLU A 156 2.33 15.97 39.72
C GLU A 156 3.34 15.10 40.47
N GLY A 157 4.62 15.51 40.50
CA GLY A 157 5.61 14.85 41.34
C GLY A 157 5.20 14.98 42.82
N PHE A 158 5.14 13.86 43.55
CA PHE A 158 4.75 13.85 44.96
C PHE A 158 5.51 14.92 45.76
N SER A 159 4.79 15.74 46.52
CA SER A 159 5.43 16.71 47.42
C SER A 159 6.35 15.99 48.41
N LYS A 160 7.52 16.58 48.71
CA LYS A 160 8.53 16.00 49.64
C LYS A 160 7.92 15.56 50.99
N LYS A 161 6.84 16.21 51.44
CA LYS A 161 6.10 15.86 52.67
C LYS A 161 5.29 14.56 52.52
N GLU A 162 4.60 14.35 51.40
CA GLU A 162 3.85 13.13 51.11
C GLU A 162 4.77 11.92 50.90
N TYR A 163 5.92 12.13 50.23
CA TYR A 163 6.92 11.09 50.03
C TYR A 163 7.43 10.55 51.37
N LYS A 164 7.83 11.45 52.30
CA LYS A 164 8.26 11.08 53.65
C LYS A 164 7.17 10.33 54.43
N LYS A 165 5.90 10.72 54.29
CA LYS A 165 4.75 10.06 54.94
C LYS A 165 4.54 8.63 54.41
N ARG A 166 4.66 8.41 53.09
CA ARG A 166 4.55 7.08 52.47
C ARG A 166 5.72 6.17 52.87
N MET A 167 6.95 6.68 52.89
CA MET A 167 8.13 5.92 53.32
C MET A 167 8.02 5.48 54.78
N LYS A 168 7.59 6.37 55.69
CA LYS A 168 7.29 6.00 57.09
C LYS A 168 6.20 4.92 57.19
N LYS A 169 5.13 5.04 56.40
CA LYS A 169 4.03 4.05 56.41
C LYS A 169 4.45 2.68 55.85
N LYS A 170 5.44 2.65 54.94
CA LYS A 170 6.04 1.42 54.41
C LYS A 170 6.94 0.75 55.45
N GLN A 171 7.72 1.54 56.20
CA GLN A 171 8.57 1.06 57.30
C GLN A 171 7.78 0.54 58.51
N LEU A 172 6.55 1.04 58.74
CA LEU A 172 5.68 0.57 59.82
C LEU A 172 4.91 -0.73 59.51
N LYS A 173 4.94 -1.18 58.24
CA LYS A 173 4.22 -2.36 57.74
C LYS A 173 5.15 -3.50 57.33
N ALA A 174 6.46 -3.31 57.49
CA ALA A 174 7.50 -4.34 57.42
C ALA A 174 7.85 -4.76 58.85
#